data_AF-A0A4R4ZB63-F1
#
_entry.id   AF-A0A4R4ZB63-F1
#
_cell.length_a   1.000
_cell.length_b   1.000
_cell.length_c   1.000
_cell.angle_alpha   90.00
_cell.angle_beta   90.00
_cell.angle_gamma   90.00
#
_symmetry.space_group_name_H-M   'P 1'
#
loop_
_entity.id
_entity.type
_entity.pdbx_description
1 polymer ?
#
loop_
_entity_poly.entity_id
_entity_poly.type
_entity_poly.pdbx_seq_one_letter_code
_entity_poly.pdbx_strand_id
1 'polypeptide(L)'
;MNNSLDAWPTGACGRRLVQVADRPWVREEVQGLRDARSRRTAVNLALLRAPLNGVDLDSADHAMLTWLADRDADIVAGVHSLLDRARAAPPAPEACRE
;
A
#
# COMPACT_ATOMS: atom_id res chain seq x y z
N MET A 1 3.43 33.29 -42.16
CA MET A 1 3.59 33.11 -40.70
C MET A 1 3.49 31.62 -40.44
N ASN A 2 4.64 30.97 -40.21
CA ASN A 2 4.74 29.52 -40.03
C ASN A 2 4.59 29.18 -38.55
N ASN A 3 3.56 28.43 -38.18
CA ASN A 3 3.50 27.75 -36.88
C ASN A 3 3.88 26.29 -37.10
N SER A 4 5.15 25.99 -36.84
CA SER A 4 5.73 24.65 -36.83
C SER A 4 5.70 24.12 -35.39
N LEU A 5 4.62 23.44 -35.03
CA LEU A 5 4.47 22.69 -33.78
C LEU A 5 3.49 21.55 -34.06
N ASP A 6 3.96 20.45 -34.64
CA ASP A 6 3.31 19.12 -34.53
C ASP A 6 4.09 18.10 -35.37
N ALA A 7 5.09 17.45 -34.75
CA ALA A 7 5.62 16.17 -35.24
C ALA A 7 6.44 15.50 -34.13
N TRP A 8 5.78 14.97 -33.11
CA TRP A 8 6.40 13.95 -32.26
C TRP A 8 6.09 12.58 -32.89
N PRO A 9 7.09 11.76 -33.24
CA PRO A 9 6.85 10.45 -33.84
C PRO A 9 6.41 9.45 -32.76
N THR A 10 5.10 9.33 -32.59
CA THR A 10 4.41 8.41 -31.66
C THR A 10 4.48 6.95 -32.13
N GLY A 11 5.68 6.37 -32.24
CA GLY A 11 5.80 4.98 -32.74
C GLY A 11 6.99 4.15 -32.24
N ALA A 12 8.10 4.77 -31.81
CA ALA A 12 9.32 4.01 -31.49
C ALA A 12 9.58 3.79 -29.99
N CYS A 13 8.95 4.57 -29.10
CA CYS A 13 9.24 4.49 -27.65
C CYS A 13 8.71 3.22 -26.98
N GLY A 14 7.59 2.66 -27.44
CA GLY A 14 6.98 1.49 -26.80
C GLY A 14 7.79 0.19 -26.93
N ARG A 15 8.34 -0.10 -28.12
CA ARG A 15 9.05 -1.37 -28.37
C ARG A 15 10.41 -1.46 -27.69
N ARG A 16 11.11 -0.34 -27.52
CA ARG A 16 12.46 -0.31 -26.90
C ARG A 16 12.42 -0.49 -25.38
N LEU A 17 11.37 0.02 -24.72
CA LEU A 17 11.21 -0.10 -23.26
C LEU A 17 10.86 -1.54 -22.83
N VAL A 18 10.04 -2.25 -23.61
CA VAL A 18 9.71 -3.66 -23.35
C VAL A 18 10.97 -4.55 -23.41
N GLN A 19 11.89 -4.29 -24.35
CA GLN A 19 13.15 -5.05 -24.46
C GLN A 19 14.12 -4.83 -23.30
N VAL A 20 14.01 -3.71 -22.57
CA VAL A 20 14.83 -3.45 -21.37
C VAL A 20 14.25 -4.15 -20.15
N ALA A 21 12.91 -4.15 -20.01
CA ALA A 21 12.21 -4.84 -18.92
C ALA A 21 12.39 -6.38 -18.97
N ASP A 22 12.66 -6.94 -20.14
CA ASP A 22 12.88 -8.39 -20.33
C ASP A 22 14.30 -8.87 -20.04
N ARG A 23 15.24 -7.97 -19.72
CA ARG A 23 16.61 -8.35 -19.40
C ARG A 23 16.64 -9.09 -18.06
N PRO A 24 17.41 -10.20 -17.94
CA PRO A 24 17.38 -11.06 -16.75
C PRO A 24 17.73 -10.30 -15.46
N TRP A 25 18.71 -9.40 -15.48
CA TRP A 25 19.07 -8.58 -14.32
C TRP A 25 17.98 -7.56 -13.93
N VAL A 26 17.24 -7.01 -14.90
CA VAL A 26 16.10 -6.12 -14.63
C VAL A 26 14.95 -6.92 -14.02
N ARG A 27 14.70 -8.14 -14.49
CA ARG A 27 13.69 -9.03 -13.89
C ARG A 27 14.06 -9.44 -12.47
N GLU A 28 15.32 -9.77 -12.20
CA GLU A 28 15.81 -10.11 -10.86
C GLU A 28 15.69 -8.92 -9.89
N GLU A 29 16.04 -7.72 -10.34
CA GLU A 29 15.91 -6.50 -9.53
C GLU A 29 14.42 -6.20 -9.22
N VAL A 30 13.55 -6.29 -10.23
CA VAL A 30 12.09 -6.14 -10.05
C VAL A 30 11.53 -7.22 -9.12
N GLN A 31 12.01 -8.46 -9.21
CA GLN A 31 11.60 -9.55 -8.33
C GLN A 31 12.06 -9.29 -6.89
N GLY A 32 13.32 -8.88 -6.68
CA GLY A 32 13.83 -8.51 -5.37
C GLY A 32 13.06 -7.36 -4.72
N LEU A 33 12.65 -6.35 -5.51
CA LEU A 33 11.80 -5.25 -5.05
C LEU A 33 10.39 -5.74 -4.68
N ARG A 34 9.80 -6.65 -5.45
CA ARG A 34 8.49 -7.27 -5.15
C ARG A 34 8.54 -8.11 -3.88
N ASP A 35 9.62 -8.85 -3.67
CA ASP A 35 9.81 -9.68 -2.48
C ASP A 35 10.05 -8.81 -1.24
N ALA A 36 10.82 -7.72 -1.37
CA ALA A 36 10.98 -6.74 -0.30
C ALA A 36 9.65 -6.05 0.06
N ARG A 37 8.87 -5.60 -0.94
CA ARG A 37 7.54 -5.04 -0.74
C ARG A 37 6.60 -6.03 -0.06
N SER A 38 6.54 -7.27 -0.56
CA SER A 38 5.70 -8.33 -0.01
C SER A 38 6.02 -8.62 1.46
N ARG A 39 7.31 -8.72 1.80
CA ARG A 39 7.75 -8.90 3.21
C ARG A 39 7.35 -7.72 4.08
N ARG A 40 7.55 -6.48 3.61
CA ARG A 40 7.15 -5.27 4.34
C ARG A 40 5.64 -5.24 4.58
N THR A 41 4.85 -5.52 3.55
CA THR A 41 3.39 -5.56 3.65
C THR A 41 2.93 -6.64 4.62
N ALA A 42 3.55 -7.81 4.64
CA ALA A 42 3.21 -8.85 5.61
C ALA A 42 3.49 -8.42 7.07
N VAL A 43 4.64 -7.78 7.33
CA VAL A 43 4.98 -7.25 8.65
C VAL A 43 4.01 -6.15 9.07
N ASN A 44 3.74 -5.20 8.18
CA ASN A 44 2.81 -4.10 8.43
C ASN A 44 1.39 -4.62 8.71
N LEU A 45 0.94 -5.64 7.97
CA LEU A 45 -0.36 -6.26 8.18
C LEU A 45 -0.44 -6.93 9.55
N ALA A 46 0.63 -7.61 9.99
CA ALA A 46 0.68 -8.22 11.31
C ALA A 46 0.60 -7.16 12.43
N LEU A 47 1.32 -6.04 12.28
CA LEU A 47 1.25 -4.92 13.22
C LEU A 47 -0.16 -4.37 13.31
N LEU A 48 -0.80 -4.05 12.18
CA LEU A 48 -2.15 -3.49 12.16
C LEU A 48 -3.22 -4.43 12.74
N ARG A 49 -3.03 -5.75 12.64
CA ARG A 49 -3.95 -6.75 13.17
C ARG A 49 -3.78 -7.01 14.67
N ALA A 50 -2.60 -6.81 15.23
CA ALA A 50 -2.33 -7.05 16.65
C ALA A 50 -3.33 -6.35 17.60
N PRO A 51 -3.59 -5.02 17.48
CA PRO A 51 -4.55 -4.33 18.34
C PRO A 51 -6.01 -4.71 18.07
N LEU A 52 -6.30 -5.32 16.92
CA LEU A 52 -7.65 -5.78 16.55
C LEU A 52 -7.92 -7.23 16.94
N ASN A 53 -6.98 -7.90 17.64
CA ASN A 53 -7.18 -9.28 18.05
C ASN A 53 -8.41 -9.40 18.97
N GLY A 54 -9.35 -10.26 18.57
CA GLY A 54 -10.66 -10.46 19.21
C GLY A 54 -11.82 -9.68 18.56
N VAL A 55 -11.57 -8.83 17.58
CA VAL A 55 -12.60 -8.17 16.76
C VAL A 55 -12.95 -9.09 15.59
N ASP A 56 -14.24 -9.27 15.34
CA ASP A 56 -14.71 -9.95 14.13
C ASP A 56 -14.57 -9.00 12.94
N LEU A 57 -13.72 -9.37 12.00
CA LEU A 57 -13.38 -8.55 10.84
C LEU A 57 -13.95 -9.21 9.60
N ASP A 58 -14.67 -8.43 8.80
CA ASP A 58 -15.24 -8.95 7.56
C ASP A 58 -14.22 -8.92 6.40
N SER A 59 -14.68 -9.37 5.23
CA SER A 59 -13.85 -9.36 4.02
C SER A 59 -13.41 -7.96 3.58
N ALA A 60 -14.23 -6.94 3.83
CA ALA A 60 -13.92 -5.56 3.46
C ALA A 60 -12.87 -4.97 4.42
N ASP A 61 -12.98 -5.26 5.72
CA ASP A 61 -11.98 -4.88 6.72
C ASP A 61 -10.62 -5.51 6.40
N HIS A 62 -10.61 -6.79 6.04
CA HIS A 62 -9.40 -7.48 5.63
C HIS A 62 -8.76 -6.88 4.37
N ALA A 63 -9.58 -6.52 3.38
CA ALA A 63 -9.11 -5.85 2.18
C ALA A 63 -8.51 -4.47 2.51
N MET A 64 -9.19 -3.71 3.38
CA MET A 64 -8.73 -2.39 3.84
C MET A 64 -7.40 -2.48 4.60
N LEU A 65 -7.26 -3.42 5.54
CA LEU A 65 -6.01 -3.63 6.28
C LEU A 65 -4.87 -4.04 5.37
N THR A 66 -5.14 -4.87 4.37
CA THR A 66 -4.15 -5.29 3.37
C THR A 66 -3.72 -4.10 2.50
N TRP A 67 -4.68 -3.27 2.07
CA TRP A 67 -4.41 -2.04 1.34
C TRP A 67 -3.60 -1.04 2.17
N LEU A 68 -3.89 -0.93 3.47
CA LEU A 68 -3.18 -0.04 4.38
C LEU A 68 -1.75 -0.53 4.64
N ALA A 69 -1.57 -1.84 4.81
CA ALA A 69 -0.26 -2.45 5.06
C ALA A 69 0.75 -2.20 3.93
N ASP A 70 0.26 -1.97 2.71
CA ASP A 70 1.08 -1.67 1.54
C ASP A 70 1.47 -0.18 1.42
N ARG A 71 0.92 0.70 2.27
CA ARG A 71 1.20 2.15 2.31
C ARG A 71 2.56 2.47 2.91
N ASP A 72 2.85 3.78 2.97
CA ASP A 72 4.07 4.30 3.61
C ASP A 72 4.13 3.93 5.09
N ALA A 73 5.36 3.70 5.57
CA ALA A 73 5.60 3.22 6.92
C ALA A 73 5.04 4.18 7.99
N ASP A 74 5.11 5.49 7.74
CA ASP A 74 4.61 6.51 8.66
C ASP A 74 3.08 6.48 8.80
N ILE A 75 2.36 6.20 7.70
CA ILE A 75 0.90 6.04 7.72
C ILE A 75 0.53 4.80 8.53
N VAL A 76 1.22 3.68 8.28
CA VAL A 76 0.99 2.42 9.00
C VAL A 76 1.26 2.61 10.50
N ALA A 77 2.37 3.25 10.86
CA ALA A 77 2.72 3.52 12.26
C ALA A 77 1.70 4.45 12.95
N GLY A 78 1.23 5.48 12.25
CA GLY A 78 0.21 6.40 12.74
C GLY A 78 -1.12 5.70 13.03
N VAL A 79 -1.58 4.84 12.11
CA VAL A 79 -2.82 4.08 12.31
C VAL A 79 -2.66 3.02 13.40
N HIS A 80 -1.55 2.30 13.44
CA HIS A 80 -1.25 1.34 14.52
C HIS A 80 -1.33 2.03 15.90
N SER A 81 -0.67 3.17 16.05
CA SER A 81 -0.69 3.96 17.28
C SER A 81 -2.10 4.42 17.68
N LEU A 82 -2.95 4.74 16.70
CA LEU A 82 -4.34 5.12 16.95
C LEU A 82 -5.18 3.92 17.42
N LEU A 83 -5.01 2.75 16.80
CA LEU A 83 -5.69 1.51 17.20
C LEU A 83 -5.29 1.07 18.61
N ASP A 84 -4.00 1.14 18.94
CA ASP A 84 -3.51 0.85 20.30
C ASP A 84 -4.15 1.78 21.34
N ARG A 85 -4.20 3.09 21.07
CA ARG A 85 -4.86 4.04 21.96
C ARG A 85 -6.36 3.79 22.09
N ALA A 86 -7.03 3.45 20.98
CA ALA A 86 -8.45 3.14 21.01
C ALA A 86 -8.74 1.88 21.83
N ARG A 87 -7.89 0.85 21.72
CA ARG A 87 -7.98 -0.37 22.54
C ARG A 87 -7.75 -0.11 24.02
N ALA A 88 -6.82 0.79 24.36
CA ALA A 88 -6.52 1.16 25.74
C ALA A 88 -7.50 2.17 26.34
N ALA A 89 -8.32 2.83 25.50
CA ALA A 89 -9.29 3.80 25.97
C ALA A 89 -10.38 3.10 26.79
N PRO A 90 -10.83 3.72 27.90
CA PRO A 90 -12.02 3.26 28.59
C PRO A 90 -13.22 3.28 27.62
N PRO A 91 -14.19 2.36 27.77
CA PRO A 91 -15.39 2.37 26.95
C PRO A 91 -15.99 3.77 27.02
N ALA A 92 -16.34 4.32 25.86
CA ALA A 92 -16.94 5.65 25.80
C ALA A 92 -18.12 5.66 26.78
N PRO A 93 -18.21 6.66 27.68
CA PRO A 93 -19.41 6.79 28.50
C PRO A 93 -20.56 6.83 27.50
N GLU A 94 -21.51 5.91 27.67
CA GLU A 94 -22.68 5.86 26.82
C GLU A 94 -23.14 7.31 26.69
N ALA A 95 -23.27 7.78 25.45
CA ALA A 95 -23.95 9.02 25.23
C ALA A 95 -25.32 8.81 25.85
N CYS A 96 -25.51 9.33 27.07
CA CYS A 96 -26.79 9.43 27.75
C CYS A 96 -27.68 10.20 26.78
N ARG A 97 -28.34 9.47 25.88
CA ARG A 97 -29.42 9.93 25.06
C ARG A 97 -30.63 9.18 25.58
N GLU A 98 -31.37 9.97 26.34
CA GLU A 98 -32.76 9.81 26.77
C GLU A 98 -33.66 9.15 25.72
#